data_AF-A0A7S3CU06-F1
#
_entry.id   AF-A0A7S3CU06-F1
#
_cell.length_a   1.000
_cell.length_b   1.000
_cell.length_c   1.000
_cell.angle_alpha   90.00
_cell.angle_beta   90.00
_cell.angle_gamma   90.00
#
_symmetry.space_group_name_H-M   'P 1'
#
loop_
_entity.id
_entity.type
_entity.pdbx_description
1 polymer ?
#
loop_
_entity_poly.entity_id
_entity_poly.type
_entity_poly.pdbx_seq_one_letter_code
_entity_poly.pdbx_strand_id
1 'polypeptide(L)'
;MKILVDLNIKHKITMIMVTHDQGLKNFANRIVKMSDGKVLKITTVDPTIRGKMIEDLDNKVLAHIEGSKDAQKISIREGIYDASVKRDIENKPKIPTNFSALKDINTSKTSVRRPKDYPVLGERFTKQKI
;
A
#
# COMPACT_ATOMS: atom_id res chain seq x y z
N MET A 1 -8.63 -7.80 -11.93
CA MET A 1 -7.75 -8.95 -12.27
C MET A 1 -8.46 -10.30 -12.35
N LYS A 2 -9.59 -10.54 -11.66
CA LYS A 2 -10.28 -11.84 -11.66
C LYS A 2 -10.58 -12.40 -13.05
N ILE A 3 -11.06 -11.55 -13.96
CA ILE A 3 -11.40 -12.00 -15.32
C ILE A 3 -10.21 -12.57 -16.10
N LEU A 4 -9.01 -12.00 -15.94
CA LEU A 4 -7.81 -12.46 -16.64
C LEU A 4 -7.33 -13.82 -16.09
N VAL A 5 -7.43 -14.00 -14.77
CA VAL A 5 -7.13 -15.27 -14.11
C VAL A 5 -8.13 -16.35 -14.53
N ASP A 6 -9.42 -16.00 -14.57
CA ASP A 6 -10.49 -16.90 -15.01
C ASP A 6 -10.34 -17.36 -16.46
N LEU A 7 -9.97 -16.45 -17.37
CA LEU A 7 -9.68 -16.78 -18.78
C LEU A 7 -8.52 -17.79 -18.90
N ASN A 8 -7.48 -17.62 -18.08
CA ASN A 8 -6.35 -18.53 -18.09
C ASN A 8 -6.72 -19.92 -17.54
N ILE A 9 -7.46 -19.98 -16.44
CA ILE A 9 -7.74 -21.24 -15.73
C ILE A 9 -8.94 -21.99 -16.34
N LYS A 10 -10.07 -21.30 -16.49
CA LYS A 10 -11.34 -21.93 -16.93
C LYS A 10 -11.35 -22.20 -18.42
N HIS A 11 -10.90 -21.22 -19.21
CA HIS A 11 -10.94 -21.28 -20.67
C HIS A 11 -9.61 -21.77 -21.28
N LYS A 12 -8.60 -22.06 -20.45
CA LYS A 12 -7.26 -22.54 -20.87
C LYS A 12 -6.59 -21.62 -21.90
N ILE A 13 -6.89 -20.32 -21.86
CA ILE A 13 -6.33 -19.34 -22.77
C ILE A 13 -4.91 -18.99 -22.29
N THR A 14 -3.94 -19.09 -23.19
CA THR A 14 -2.57 -18.63 -22.91
C THR A 14 -2.53 -17.10 -22.99
N MET A 15 -2.13 -16.47 -21.90
CA MET A 15 -2.07 -15.01 -21.80
C MET A 15 -0.64 -14.56 -21.60
N ILE A 16 -0.21 -13.60 -22.42
CA ILE A 16 1.07 -12.91 -22.27
C ILE A 16 0.72 -11.45 -21.99
N MET A 17 1.28 -10.91 -20.92
CA MET A 17 1.06 -9.54 -20.50
C MET A 17 2.39 -8.88 -20.16
N VAL A 18 2.53 -7.61 -20.55
CA VAL A 18 3.60 -6.74 -20.12
C VAL A 18 3.02 -5.80 -19.05
N THR A 19 3.68 -5.71 -17.91
CA THR A 19 3.24 -4.84 -16.81
C THR A 19 4.41 -4.21 -16.07
N HIS A 20 4.20 -2.99 -15.59
CA HIS A 20 5.12 -2.31 -14.66
C HIS A 20 4.81 -2.64 -13.19
N ASP A 21 3.63 -3.20 -12.91
CA ASP A 21 3.20 -3.51 -11.55
C ASP A 21 3.79 -4.83 -11.06
N GLN A 22 4.56 -4.74 -9.97
CA GLN A 22 5.20 -5.88 -9.32
C GLN A 22 4.21 -6.79 -8.60
N GLY A 23 3.03 -6.31 -8.20
CA GLY A 23 2.02 -7.10 -7.50
C GLY A 23 1.41 -8.19 -8.38
N LEU A 24 1.32 -7.94 -9.70
CA LEU A 24 0.70 -8.85 -10.66
C LEU A 24 1.53 -10.10 -10.96
N LYS A 25 2.83 -10.06 -10.67
CA LYS A 25 3.75 -11.16 -10.98
C LYS A 25 3.36 -12.48 -10.29
N ASN A 26 2.73 -12.41 -9.13
CA ASN A 26 2.39 -13.58 -8.32
C ASN A 26 1.25 -14.42 -8.91
N PHE A 27 0.45 -13.85 -9.83
CA PHE A 27 -0.62 -14.57 -10.52
C PHE A 27 -0.14 -15.31 -11.77
N ALA A 28 1.05 -14.97 -12.27
CA ALA A 28 1.62 -15.56 -13.46
C ALA A 28 2.23 -16.94 -13.16
N ASN A 29 2.21 -17.84 -14.15
CA ASN A 29 2.95 -19.10 -14.07
C ASN A 29 4.46 -18.86 -14.26
N ARG A 30 4.82 -17.90 -15.12
CA ARG A 30 6.19 -17.56 -15.46
C ARG A 30 6.33 -16.04 -15.56
N ILE A 31 7.40 -15.53 -14.96
CA ILE A 31 7.75 -14.11 -14.99
C ILE A 31 9.05 -13.98 -15.78
N VAL A 32 9.02 -13.15 -16.81
CA VAL A 32 10.19 -12.80 -17.60
C VAL A 32 10.53 -11.34 -17.29
N LYS A 33 11.69 -11.12 -16.69
CA LYS A 33 12.23 -9.78 -16.48
C LYS A 33 13.07 -9.41 -17.69
N MET A 34 12.73 -8.29 -18.31
CA MET A 34 13.46 -7.75 -19.46
C MET A 34 14.03 -6.36 -19.13
N SER A 35 15.20 -6.05 -19.68
CA SER A 35 15.80 -4.72 -19.73
C SER A 35 16.55 -4.59 -21.05
N ASP A 36 16.45 -3.42 -21.68
CA ASP A 36 17.21 -3.07 -22.89
C ASP A 36 17.12 -4.12 -24.02
N GLY A 37 15.91 -4.65 -24.24
CA GLY A 37 15.64 -5.68 -25.24
C GLY A 37 16.20 -7.08 -24.91
N LYS A 38 16.82 -7.27 -23.75
CA LYS A 38 17.38 -8.54 -23.29
C LYS A 38 16.57 -9.14 -22.14
N VAL A 39 16.51 -10.47 -22.09
CA VAL A 39 15.93 -11.20 -20.95
C VAL A 39 16.97 -11.27 -19.84
N LEU A 40 16.68 -10.59 -18.73
CA LEU A 40 17.55 -10.58 -17.55
C LEU A 40 17.38 -11.86 -16.72
N LYS A 41 16.13 -12.21 -16.43
CA LYS A 41 15.82 -13.32 -15.54
C LYS A 41 14.47 -13.92 -15.88
N ILE A 42 14.41 -15.24 -15.83
CA ILE A 42 13.17 -15.99 -15.91
C ILE A 42 12.94 -16.66 -14.56
N THR A 43 11.78 -16.40 -13.96
CA THR A 43 11.36 -17.00 -12.71
C THR A 43 10.06 -17.75 -12.94
N THR A 44 10.05 -19.04 -12.63
CA THR A 44 8.81 -19.83 -12.51
C THR A 44 8.24 -19.64 -11.11
N VAL A 45 6.94 -19.36 -11.03
CA VAL A 45 6.25 -19.18 -9.75
C VAL A 45 5.79 -20.55 -9.25
N ASP A 46 5.97 -20.81 -7.96
CA ASP A 46 5.48 -22.02 -7.33
C ASP A 46 3.93 -22.08 -7.42
N PRO A 47 3.35 -23.18 -7.94
CA PRO A 47 1.90 -23.34 -8.02
C PRO A 47 1.19 -23.20 -6.67
N THR A 48 1.84 -23.57 -5.56
CA THR A 48 1.22 -23.44 -4.22
C THR A 48 1.00 -21.98 -3.84
N ILE A 49 1.98 -21.12 -4.10
CA ILE A 49 1.92 -19.68 -3.83
C ILE A 49 0.90 -19.02 -4.76
N ARG A 50 0.90 -19.42 -6.03
CA ARG A 50 -0.06 -18.92 -7.03
C ARG A 50 -1.50 -19.24 -6.61
N GLY A 51 -1.75 -20.47 -6.13
CA GLY A 51 -3.06 -20.90 -5.65
C GLY A 51 -3.57 -20.04 -4.50
N LYS A 52 -2.74 -19.82 -3.47
CA LYS A 52 -3.08 -18.95 -2.33
C LYS A 52 -3.45 -17.53 -2.75
N MET A 53 -2.68 -16.96 -3.69
CA MET A 53 -2.93 -15.60 -4.18
C MET A 53 -4.24 -15.50 -4.97
N ILE A 54 -4.61 -16.53 -5.73
CA ILE A 54 -5.87 -16.59 -6.46
C ILE A 54 -7.04 -16.71 -5.47
N GLU A 55 -6.92 -17.56 -4.45
CA GLU A 55 -7.91 -17.70 -3.40
C GLU A 55 -8.13 -16.38 -2.65
N ASP A 56 -7.05 -15.69 -2.28
CA ASP A 56 -7.13 -14.36 -1.68
C ASP A 56 -7.83 -13.34 -2.58
N LEU A 57 -7.61 -13.41 -3.90
CA LEU A 57 -8.29 -12.55 -4.87
C LEU A 57 -9.78 -12.86 -4.94
N ASP A 58 -10.16 -14.13 -4.92
CA ASP A 58 -11.55 -14.56 -4.92
C ASP A 58 -12.28 -14.13 -3.66
N ASN A 59 -11.66 -14.30 -2.49
CA ASN A 59 -12.19 -13.85 -1.21
C ASN A 59 -12.44 -12.33 -1.19
N LYS A 60 -11.53 -11.53 -1.77
CA LYS A 60 -11.70 -10.08 -1.90
C LYS A 60 -12.87 -9.72 -2.81
N VAL A 61 -13.03 -10.43 -3.93
CA VAL A 61 -14.14 -10.17 -4.87
C VAL A 61 -15.48 -10.56 -4.24
N LEU A 62 -15.55 -11.69 -3.54
CA LEU A 62 -16.76 -12.11 -2.82
C LEU A 62 -17.16 -11.07 -1.77
N ALA A 63 -16.21 -10.62 -0.95
CA ALA A 63 -16.45 -9.57 0.05
C ALA A 63 -16.94 -8.25 -0.58
N HIS A 64 -16.53 -7.93 -1.81
CA HIS A 64 -17.04 -6.77 -2.56
C HIS A 64 -18.47 -6.97 -3.07
N ILE A 65 -18.84 -8.17 -3.51
CA ILE A 65 -20.17 -8.48 -4.03
C ILE A 65 -21.20 -8.55 -2.89
N GLU A 66 -20.82 -9.11 -1.74
CA GLU A 66 -21.72 -9.36 -0.62
C GLU A 66 -22.07 -8.14 0.22
N GLY A 67 -21.43 -6.98 -0.04
CA GLY A 67 -21.84 -5.68 0.50
C GLY A 67 -22.03 -5.63 2.03
N SER A 68 -21.03 -5.12 2.75
CA SER A 68 -21.21 -4.46 4.07
C SER A 68 -21.14 -5.28 5.37
N LYS A 69 -20.43 -6.43 5.43
CA LYS A 69 -20.07 -7.01 6.75
C LYS A 69 -18.60 -6.87 7.16
N ASP A 70 -17.68 -6.82 6.21
CA ASP A 70 -16.23 -6.75 6.47
C ASP A 70 -15.52 -5.57 5.79
N ALA A 71 -16.06 -4.35 5.94
CA ALA A 71 -15.43 -3.13 5.39
C ALA A 71 -13.98 -2.91 5.89
N GLN A 72 -13.62 -3.49 7.04
CA GLN A 72 -12.30 -3.38 7.64
C GLN A 72 -11.21 -4.18 6.90
N LYS A 73 -11.59 -5.17 6.09
CA LYS A 73 -10.66 -6.01 5.29
C LYS A 73 -10.39 -5.43 3.89
N ILE A 74 -11.15 -4.40 3.49
CA ILE A 74 -11.25 -3.90 2.12
C ILE A 74 -10.56 -2.55 1.93
N SER A 75 -10.26 -1.79 2.99
CA SER A 75 -9.48 -0.58 2.82
C SER A 75 -8.06 -0.92 2.37
N ILE A 76 -7.64 -0.29 1.27
CA ILE A 76 -6.24 -0.15 0.90
C ILE A 76 -5.59 0.59 2.07
N ARG A 77 -5.15 -0.16 3.10
CA ARG A 77 -4.24 0.35 4.09
C ARG A 77 -2.99 0.66 3.32
N GLU A 78 -2.72 1.95 3.10
CA GLU A 78 -1.39 2.44 2.81
C GLU A 78 -0.46 1.80 3.85
N GLY A 79 0.23 0.71 3.46
CA GLY A 79 0.98 -0.16 4.36
C GLY A 79 2.14 0.54 5.07
N ILE A 80 2.33 1.82 4.79
CA ILE A 80 3.30 2.69 5.43
C ILE A 80 2.74 3.20 6.77
N TYR A 81 1.48 3.65 6.83
CA TYR A 81 0.95 4.34 8.02
C TYR A 81 0.78 3.39 9.21
N ASP A 82 0.21 2.20 9.01
CA ASP A 82 0.02 1.27 10.12
C ASP A 82 1.32 0.61 10.60
N ALA A 83 2.27 0.39 9.69
CA ALA A 83 3.57 -0.17 10.04
C ALA A 83 4.47 0.88 10.72
N SER A 84 4.36 2.17 10.38
CA SER A 84 5.02 3.24 11.13
C SER A 84 4.35 3.45 12.48
N VAL A 85 3.01 3.54 12.53
CA VAL A 85 2.28 3.75 13.79
C VAL A 85 2.51 2.61 14.78
N LYS A 86 2.51 1.34 14.33
CA LYS A 86 2.85 0.21 15.21
C LYS A 86 4.30 0.28 15.72
N ARG A 87 5.26 0.61 14.85
CA ARG A 87 6.66 0.82 15.26
C ARG A 87 6.82 1.97 16.24
N ASP A 88 6.08 3.06 16.07
CA ASP A 88 6.12 4.22 16.94
C ASP A 88 5.45 3.94 18.31
N ILE A 89 4.43 3.07 18.34
CA ILE A 89 3.80 2.58 19.58
C ILE A 89 4.74 1.63 20.35
N GLU A 90 5.43 0.72 19.66
CA GLU A 90 6.38 -0.22 20.26
C GLU A 90 7.67 0.49 20.72
N ASN A 91 8.21 1.39 19.88
CA ASN A 91 9.38 2.20 20.19
C ASN A 91 8.98 3.63 20.57
N LYS A 92 8.28 3.78 21.70
CA LYS A 92 8.05 5.12 22.26
C LYS A 92 9.41 5.80 22.47
N PRO A 93 9.67 6.96 21.85
CA PRO A 93 10.95 7.63 21.99
C PRO A 93 11.16 8.00 23.46
N LYS A 94 12.15 7.39 24.11
CA LYS A 94 12.55 7.72 25.47
C LYS A 94 13.46 8.94 25.41
N ILE A 95 13.04 10.02 26.05
CA ILE A 95 13.88 11.20 26.22
C ILE A 95 15.13 10.75 27.00
N PRO A 96 16.35 10.95 26.47
CA PRO A 96 17.56 10.51 27.16
C PRO A 96 17.78 11.30 28.46
N THR A 97 18.50 10.72 29.41
CA THR A 97 18.61 11.20 30.81
C THR A 97 19.18 12.61 30.94
N ASN A 98 20.00 13.04 29.98
CA ASN A 98 20.60 14.37 29.88
C ASN A 98 19.61 15.48 29.47
N PHE A 99 18.38 15.14 29.07
CA PHE A 99 17.32 16.09 28.72
C PHE A 99 16.23 16.22 29.79
N SER A 100 16.48 15.68 31.00
CA SER A 100 15.56 15.78 32.15
C SER A 100 15.22 17.23 32.53
N ALA A 101 16.16 18.16 32.35
CA ALA A 101 15.96 19.59 32.58
C ALA A 101 14.91 20.26 31.65
N LEU A 102 14.54 19.61 30.55
CA LEU A 102 13.55 20.14 29.61
C LEU A 102 12.11 19.64 29.89
N LYS A 103 11.91 18.76 30.87
CA LYS A 103 10.58 18.18 31.15
C LYS A 103 9.56 19.19 31.67
N ASP A 104 10.02 20.21 32.40
CA ASP A 104 9.16 21.21 33.04
C ASP A 104 9.12 22.54 32.28
N ILE A 105 9.77 22.59 31.11
CA ILE A 105 9.78 23.79 30.27
C ILE A 105 8.52 23.76 29.39
N ASN A 106 7.50 24.47 29.84
CA ASN A 106 6.36 24.81 29.00
C ASN A 106 6.78 25.87 27.97
N THR A 107 7.38 25.42 26.86
CA THR A 107 7.56 26.31 25.71
C THR A 107 6.18 26.62 25.12
N SER A 108 5.76 27.87 25.15
CA SER A 108 4.73 28.29 24.20
C SER A 108 5.34 28.12 22.81
N LYS A 109 4.63 27.46 21.89
CA LYS A 109 5.05 27.40 20.49
C LYS A 109 5.23 28.85 20.04
N THR A 110 6.47 29.30 19.85
CA THR A 110 6.79 30.57 19.20
C THR A 110 6.30 30.46 17.76
N SER A 111 5.04 30.86 17.57
CA SER A 111 4.28 30.83 16.33
C SER A 111 4.43 29.53 15.52
N VAL A 112 3.57 28.53 15.78
CA VAL A 112 3.19 27.66 14.67
C VAL A 112 2.34 28.51 13.74
N ARG A 113 3.00 29.11 12.74
CA ARG A 113 2.31 29.72 11.62
C ARG A 113 1.42 28.65 11.01
N ARG A 114 0.11 28.89 11.04
CA ARG A 114 -0.84 28.06 10.31
C ARG A 114 -0.42 28.09 8.83
N PRO A 115 -0.71 27.06 8.04
CA PRO A 115 -0.44 27.09 6.60
C PRO A 115 -1.02 28.33 5.90
N LYS A 116 -2.10 28.92 6.45
CA LYS A 116 -2.72 30.18 6.00
C LYS A 116 -1.90 31.45 6.30
N ASP A 117 -1.01 31.40 7.27
CA ASP A 117 -0.14 32.51 7.67
C ASP A 117 1.09 32.64 6.71
N TYR A 118 1.18 31.76 5.71
CA TYR A 118 2.14 31.85 4.60
C TYR A 118 1.45 32.42 3.36
N PRO A 119 1.92 33.58 2.83
CA PRO A 119 1.30 34.25 1.68
C PRO A 119 1.13 33.34 0.47
N VAL A 120 2.12 32.48 0.25
CA VAL A 120 2.20 31.54 -0.88
C VAL A 120 1.25 30.33 -0.76
N LEU A 121 0.70 30.06 0.42
CA LEU A 121 -0.15 28.89 0.68
C LEU A 121 -1.62 29.26 0.94
N GLY A 122 -1.94 30.54 1.14
CA GLY A 122 -3.30 31.00 1.48
C GLY A 122 -4.36 30.59 0.47
N GLU A 123 -4.08 30.72 -0.83
CA GLU A 123 -5.04 30.44 -1.92
C GLU A 123 -5.37 28.94 -2.07
N ARG A 124 -4.48 28.06 -1.60
CA ARG A 124 -4.67 26.60 -1.72
C ARG A 124 -5.71 26.05 -0.75
N PHE A 125 -5.90 26.69 0.40
CA PHE A 125 -6.76 26.18 1.48
C PHE A 125 -8.12 26.89 1.60
N THR A 126 -8.42 27.84 0.72
CA THR A 126 -9.72 28.53 0.66
C THR A 126 -10.74 27.83 -0.25
N LYS A 127 -10.30 26.97 -1.17
CA LYS A 127 -11.14 26.35 -2.21
C LYS A 127 -11.89 25.07 -1.80
N GLN A 128 -11.93 24.70 -0.53
CA GLN A 128 -12.75 23.58 -0.05
C GLN A 128 -13.79 24.06 0.96
N LYS A 129 -14.86 24.66 0.43
CA LYS A 129 -16.21 24.56 1.01
C LYS A 129 -17.13 24.17 -0.13
N ILE A 130 -17.34 22.87 -0.27
CA ILE A 130 -18.51 22.26 -0.92
C ILE A 130 -19.20 21.48 0.20
#